data_AF-A0A2G7LXZ6-F1
#
_entry.id   AF-A0A2G7LXZ6-F1
#
_cell.length_a   1.000
_cell.length_b   1.000
_cell.length_c   1.000
_cell.angle_alpha   90.00
_cell.angle_beta   90.00
_cell.angle_gamma   90.00
#
_symmetry.space_group_name_H-M   'P 1'
#
loop_
_entity.id
_entity.type
_entity.pdbx_description
1 polymer ?
#
loop_
_entity_poly.entity_id
_entity_poly.type
_entity_poly.pdbx_seq_one_letter_code
_entity_poly.pdbx_strand_id
1 'polypeptide(L)'
;MDNSELKELFYSEEMEPIRQSYYNEAYRQGKFDEAASNGHAEEVFDWQGDDFSVWKDKVWYSDKDRYHVGVEGYMGFENMTQAIECYEQFNEAFKQYIEQNGGLKEKHLGWHKIYSVRAVNVAYENECYWIFLDGYKSEEISDLYWYMRDVINQLKELNDSL
;
A
#
# COMPACT_ATOMS: atom_id res chain seq x y z
N MET A 1 7.19 -17.81 -28.34
CA MET A 1 6.51 -16.97 -27.34
C MET A 1 7.60 -16.31 -26.53
N ASP A 2 7.70 -15.00 -26.59
CA ASP A 2 8.67 -14.26 -25.78
C ASP A 2 8.17 -14.13 -24.32
N ASN A 3 9.05 -13.76 -23.39
CA ASN A 3 8.73 -13.65 -21.97
C ASN A 3 7.57 -12.67 -21.66
N SER A 4 7.42 -11.62 -22.46
CA SER A 4 6.32 -10.65 -22.38
C SER A 4 4.99 -11.31 -22.74
N GLU A 5 4.94 -12.05 -23.85
CA GLU A 5 3.75 -12.78 -24.30
C GLU A 5 3.35 -13.89 -23.30
N LEU A 6 4.33 -14.58 -22.71
CA LEU A 6 4.12 -15.56 -21.64
C LEU A 6 3.53 -14.92 -20.38
N LYS A 7 4.00 -13.73 -20.02
CA LYS A 7 3.53 -12.99 -18.85
C LYS A 7 2.09 -12.51 -19.05
N GLU A 8 1.78 -11.94 -20.22
CA GLU A 8 0.42 -11.54 -20.56
C GLU A 8 -0.54 -12.73 -20.53
N LEU A 9 -0.14 -13.86 -21.11
CA LEU A 9 -0.93 -15.08 -21.06
C LEU A 9 -1.15 -15.54 -19.62
N PHE A 10 -0.10 -15.58 -18.79
CA PHE A 10 -0.21 -15.99 -17.38
C PHE A 10 -1.15 -15.10 -16.57
N TYR A 11 -1.22 -13.79 -16.87
CA TYR A 11 -2.10 -12.84 -16.19
C TYR A 11 -3.50 -12.68 -16.81
N SER A 12 -3.78 -13.35 -17.93
CA SER A 12 -5.10 -13.32 -18.59
C SER A 12 -6.23 -13.89 -17.72
N GLU A 13 -7.47 -13.50 -18.04
CA GLU A 13 -8.69 -14.03 -17.38
C GLU A 13 -8.82 -15.55 -17.55
N GLU A 14 -8.40 -16.09 -18.69
CA GLU A 14 -8.44 -17.53 -18.97
C GLU A 14 -7.55 -18.34 -17.99
N MET A 15 -6.46 -17.74 -17.52
CA MET A 15 -5.51 -18.37 -16.60
C MET A 15 -5.85 -18.17 -15.11
N GLU A 16 -6.84 -17.33 -14.79
CA GLU A 16 -7.26 -17.03 -13.40
C GLU A 16 -7.56 -18.30 -12.58
N PRO A 17 -8.37 -19.27 -13.05
CA PRO A 17 -8.70 -20.46 -12.24
C PRO A 17 -7.49 -21.33 -11.95
N ILE A 18 -6.58 -21.44 -12.93
CA ILE A 18 -5.35 -22.23 -12.81
C ILE A 18 -4.40 -21.54 -11.81
N ARG A 19 -4.27 -20.22 -11.89
CA ARG A 19 -3.47 -19.41 -10.98
C ARG A 19 -3.98 -19.49 -9.54
N GLN A 20 -5.30 -19.41 -9.34
CA GLN A 20 -5.93 -19.59 -8.03
C GLN A 20 -5.69 -21.00 -7.46
N SER A 21 -5.81 -22.05 -8.29
CA SER A 21 -5.54 -23.41 -7.85
C SER A 21 -4.08 -23.59 -7.40
N TYR A 22 -3.14 -23.04 -8.18
CA TYR A 22 -1.73 -23.04 -7.85
C TYR A 22 -1.47 -22.32 -6.51
N TYR A 23 -2.09 -21.16 -6.29
CA TYR A 23 -1.94 -20.41 -5.04
C TYR A 23 -2.50 -21.15 -3.83
N ASN A 24 -3.68 -21.76 -3.96
CA ASN A 24 -4.29 -22.55 -2.90
C ASN A 24 -3.44 -23.78 -2.52
N GLU A 25 -2.81 -24.41 -3.50
CA GLU A 25 -1.91 -25.53 -3.26
C GLU A 25 -0.61 -25.08 -2.59
N ALA A 26 -0.01 -23.98 -3.04
CA ALA A 26 1.17 -23.40 -2.40
C ALA A 26 0.90 -23.00 -0.93
N TYR A 27 -0.30 -22.49 -0.65
CA TYR A 27 -0.73 -22.16 0.71
C TYR A 27 -0.82 -23.41 1.60
N ARG A 28 -1.46 -24.48 1.11
CA ARG A 28 -1.54 -25.77 1.83
C ARG A 28 -0.18 -26.40 2.09
N GLN A 29 0.80 -26.14 1.24
CA GLN A 29 2.15 -26.66 1.36
C GLN A 29 3.04 -25.82 2.31
N GLY A 30 2.51 -24.76 2.93
CA GLY A 30 3.28 -23.88 3.81
C GLY A 30 4.33 -23.04 3.07
N LYS A 31 4.29 -22.99 1.73
CA LYS A 31 5.24 -22.19 0.92
C LYS A 31 5.10 -20.69 1.17
N PHE A 32 3.95 -20.26 1.66
CA PHE A 32 3.73 -18.89 2.12
C PHE A 32 4.50 -18.59 3.40
N ASP A 33 4.51 -19.52 4.35
CA ASP A 33 5.27 -19.38 5.60
C ASP A 33 6.78 -19.42 5.32
N GLU A 34 7.21 -20.26 4.36
CA GLU A 34 8.59 -20.35 3.89
C GLU A 34 9.02 -19.09 3.12
N ALA A 35 8.15 -18.54 2.25
CA ALA A 35 8.41 -17.28 1.56
C ALA A 35 8.39 -16.08 2.52
N ALA A 36 7.56 -16.10 3.56
CA ALA A 36 7.56 -15.08 4.62
C ALA A 36 8.80 -15.20 5.52
N SER A 37 9.33 -16.40 5.75
CA SER A 37 10.58 -16.59 6.49
C SER A 37 11.83 -16.24 5.68
N ASN A 38 11.78 -16.38 4.35
CA ASN A 38 12.91 -16.13 3.44
C ASN A 38 12.88 -14.74 2.78
N GLY A 39 11.71 -14.12 2.67
CA GLY A 39 11.53 -12.77 2.16
C GLY A 39 11.69 -11.78 3.31
N HIS A 40 12.90 -11.27 3.52
CA HIS A 40 13.13 -10.20 4.47
C HIS A 40 12.33 -8.97 4.04
N ALA A 41 11.26 -8.66 4.76
CA ALA A 41 10.62 -7.35 4.67
C ALA A 41 11.68 -6.32 5.07
N GLU A 42 11.95 -5.39 4.16
CA GLU A 42 12.93 -4.33 4.34
C GLU A 42 12.18 -3.01 4.44
N GLU A 43 12.34 -2.30 5.54
CA GLU A 43 11.91 -0.91 5.62
C GLU A 43 12.81 -0.06 4.73
N VAL A 44 12.22 0.63 3.77
CA VAL A 44 12.94 1.44 2.79
C VAL A 44 12.82 2.94 3.04
N PHE A 45 11.83 3.35 3.84
CA PHE A 45 11.61 4.72 4.27
C PHE A 45 10.92 4.71 5.64
N ASP A 46 11.49 5.43 6.59
CA ASP A 46 10.93 5.70 7.91
C ASP A 46 10.67 7.20 8.06
N TRP A 47 9.59 7.55 8.73
CA TRP A 47 9.27 8.92 9.10
C TRP A 47 8.60 8.99 10.47
N GLN A 48 9.12 9.90 11.30
CA GLN A 48 8.71 10.11 12.70
C GLN A 48 8.99 8.95 13.67
N GLY A 49 9.93 8.05 13.37
CA GLY A 49 10.34 7.01 14.31
C GLY A 49 9.35 5.85 14.35
N ASP A 50 9.05 5.33 13.16
CA ASP A 50 8.19 4.20 12.84
C ASP A 50 6.68 4.49 12.81
N ASP A 51 6.25 5.72 13.13
CA ASP A 51 4.86 6.18 13.01
C ASP A 51 4.33 5.99 11.58
N PHE A 52 5.17 6.32 10.58
CA PHE A 52 4.92 6.01 9.18
C PHE A 52 6.15 5.35 8.57
N SER A 53 5.93 4.22 7.92
CA SER A 53 7.00 3.47 7.28
C SER A 53 6.57 2.97 5.90
N VAL A 54 7.54 2.79 5.00
CA VAL A 54 7.32 2.14 3.71
C VAL A 54 8.20 0.91 3.67
N TRP A 55 7.56 -0.21 3.39
CA TRP A 55 8.17 -1.52 3.45
C TRP A 55 8.21 -2.12 2.06
N LYS A 56 9.31 -2.79 1.76
CA LYS A 56 9.53 -3.59 0.57
C LYS A 56 9.55 -5.07 0.96
N ASP A 57 8.62 -5.84 0.42
CA ASP A 57 8.59 -7.29 0.55
C ASP A 57 8.89 -7.94 -0.80
N LYS A 58 9.25 -9.23 -0.78
CA LYS A 58 9.15 -10.07 -1.97
C LYS A 58 7.71 -10.51 -2.23
N VAL A 59 7.30 -10.49 -3.49
CA VAL A 59 6.07 -11.17 -3.93
C VAL A 59 6.32 -12.67 -3.85
N TRP A 60 5.61 -13.38 -2.99
CA TRP A 60 5.91 -14.79 -2.70
C TRP A 60 5.89 -15.74 -3.92
N TYR A 61 5.20 -15.38 -5.02
CA TYR A 61 5.12 -16.16 -6.26
C TYR A 61 5.97 -15.60 -7.41
N SER A 62 6.81 -14.59 -7.17
CA SER A 62 7.54 -13.88 -8.22
C SER A 62 8.87 -13.32 -7.70
N ASP A 63 9.88 -13.17 -8.57
CA ASP A 63 11.15 -12.52 -8.20
C ASP A 63 11.02 -11.00 -7.96
N LYS A 64 9.80 -10.48 -8.04
CA LYS A 64 9.49 -9.06 -7.96
C LYS A 64 9.33 -8.61 -6.52
N ASP A 65 9.67 -7.35 -6.30
CA ASP A 65 9.39 -6.66 -5.06
C ASP A 65 7.97 -6.09 -5.08
N ARG A 66 7.38 -5.95 -3.90
CA ARG A 66 6.17 -5.18 -3.65
C ARG A 66 6.41 -4.23 -2.49
N TYR A 67 5.76 -3.09 -2.53
CA TYR A 67 5.85 -2.03 -1.55
C TYR A 67 4.50 -1.86 -0.85
N HIS A 68 4.52 -1.45 0.41
CA HIS A 68 3.33 -1.03 1.14
C HIS A 68 3.66 0.05 2.18
N VAL A 69 2.64 0.82 2.58
CA VAL A 69 2.74 1.79 3.67
C VAL A 69 2.31 1.12 4.98
N GLY A 70 3.14 1.24 6.01
CA GLY A 70 2.78 1.00 7.40
C GLY A 70 2.47 2.33 8.08
N VAL A 71 1.37 2.37 8.84
CA VAL A 71 1.04 3.46 9.75
C VAL A 71 0.86 2.84 11.13
N GLU A 72 1.49 3.40 12.16
CA GLU A 72 1.36 2.87 13.51
C GLU A 72 -0.10 2.92 13.97
N GLY A 73 -0.62 1.78 14.45
CA GLY A 73 -2.02 1.64 14.84
C GLY A 73 -2.43 2.44 16.08
N TYR A 74 -1.49 3.12 16.76
CA TYR A 74 -1.74 3.89 17.98
C TYR A 74 -1.67 5.42 17.81
N MET A 75 -1.66 5.92 16.58
CA MET A 75 -1.68 7.36 16.32
C MET A 75 -3.07 7.97 16.53
N GLY A 76 -3.26 8.65 17.67
CA GLY A 76 -4.45 9.44 17.97
C GLY A 76 -4.23 10.92 17.70
N PHE A 77 -5.15 11.57 17.00
CA PHE A 77 -5.09 13.00 16.69
C PHE A 77 -6.14 13.79 17.47
N GLU A 78 -5.78 14.98 17.97
CA GLU A 78 -6.69 15.85 18.73
C GLU A 78 -7.86 16.32 17.84
N ASN A 79 -7.57 16.60 16.57
CA ASN A 79 -8.57 16.99 15.58
C ASN A 79 -8.19 16.52 14.17
N MET A 80 -9.16 16.56 13.26
CA MET A 80 -8.95 16.11 11.89
C MET A 80 -7.95 16.95 11.10
N THR A 81 -7.85 18.25 11.36
CA THR A 81 -6.85 19.12 10.72
C THR A 81 -5.44 18.65 11.02
N GLN A 82 -5.14 18.35 12.30
CA GLN A 82 -3.85 17.82 12.71
C GLN A 82 -3.52 16.50 12.02
N ALA A 83 -4.51 15.61 11.89
CA ALA A 83 -4.34 14.34 11.21
C ALA A 83 -4.01 14.53 9.71
N ILE A 84 -4.75 15.41 9.03
CA ILE A 84 -4.51 15.75 7.62
C ILE A 84 -3.11 16.33 7.44
N GLU A 85 -2.71 17.30 8.28
CA GLU A 85 -1.38 17.92 8.23
C GLU A 85 -0.25 16.88 8.41
N CYS A 86 -0.43 15.94 9.34
CA CYS A 86 0.54 14.86 9.58
C CYS A 86 0.71 13.97 8.33
N TYR A 87 -0.40 13.52 7.73
CA TYR A 87 -0.38 12.70 6.52
C TYR A 87 0.20 13.46 5.31
N GLU A 88 -0.07 14.77 5.20
CA GLU A 88 0.52 15.63 4.16
C GLU A 88 2.04 15.76 4.30
N GLN A 89 2.53 15.95 5.53
CA GLN A 89 3.97 16.05 5.82
C GLN A 89 4.67 14.73 5.50
N PHE A 90 4.10 13.60 5.93
CA PHE A 90 4.59 12.28 5.56
C PHE A 90 4.67 12.13 4.04
N ASN A 91 3.59 12.44 3.32
CA ASN A 91 3.52 12.20 1.89
C ASN A 91 4.46 13.13 1.08
N GLU A 92 4.74 14.34 1.58
CA GLU A 92 5.76 15.23 0.99
C GLU A 92 7.18 14.70 1.24
N ALA A 93 7.48 14.24 2.46
CA ALA A 93 8.78 13.61 2.76
C ALA A 93 8.99 12.34 1.92
N PHE A 94 7.95 11.53 1.78
CA PHE A 94 8.00 10.32 0.97
C PHE A 94 8.18 10.63 -0.52
N LYS A 95 7.54 11.69 -1.04
CA LYS A 95 7.79 12.16 -2.40
C LYS A 95 9.26 12.52 -2.60
N GLN A 96 9.86 13.26 -1.68
CA GLN A 96 11.28 13.62 -1.77
C GLN A 96 12.17 12.38 -1.79
N TYR A 97 11.85 11.38 -0.98
CA TYR A 97 12.52 10.08 -1.02
C TYR A 97 12.41 9.40 -2.39
N ILE A 98 11.21 9.30 -2.97
CA ILE A 98 11.00 8.69 -4.30
C ILE A 98 11.79 9.44 -5.39
N GLU A 99 11.75 10.77 -5.36
CA GLU A 99 12.46 11.60 -6.35
C GLU A 99 13.99 11.39 -6.28
N GLN A 100 14.54 11.16 -5.09
CA GLN A 100 15.96 10.85 -4.90
C GLN A 100 16.33 9.42 -5.33
N ASN A 101 15.36 8.50 -5.43
CA ASN A 101 15.58 7.06 -5.61
C ASN A 101 14.97 6.51 -6.92
N GLY A 102 14.79 7.35 -7.94
CA GLY A 102 14.33 6.88 -9.26
C GLY A 102 13.33 7.80 -9.95
N GLY A 103 12.82 8.81 -9.25
CA GLY A 103 11.87 9.78 -9.78
C GLY A 103 10.42 9.35 -9.58
N LEU A 104 9.54 10.31 -9.30
CA LEU A 104 8.12 10.05 -9.14
C LEU A 104 7.49 9.74 -10.51
N LYS A 105 6.93 8.54 -10.67
CA LYS A 105 6.20 8.17 -11.89
C LYS A 105 4.79 8.75 -11.89
N GLU A 106 4.26 8.96 -13.09
CA GLU A 106 2.89 9.42 -13.28
C GLU A 106 1.87 8.49 -12.63
N LYS A 107 0.73 9.05 -12.21
CA LYS A 107 -0.36 8.29 -11.62
C LYS A 107 -0.86 7.25 -12.63
N HIS A 108 -0.72 5.97 -12.31
CA HIS A 108 -1.32 4.90 -13.09
C HIS A 108 -2.86 4.96 -12.98
N LEU A 109 -3.52 5.47 -14.03
CA LEU A 109 -4.99 5.57 -14.12
C LEU A 109 -5.70 4.20 -14.14
N GLY A 110 -4.95 3.11 -14.31
CA GLY A 110 -5.43 1.73 -14.21
C GLY A 110 -5.78 1.28 -12.79
N TRP A 111 -5.63 2.18 -11.81
CA TRP A 111 -6.30 2.07 -10.52
C TRP A 111 -7.82 2.10 -10.73
N HIS A 112 -8.39 0.94 -11.03
CA HIS A 112 -9.77 0.71 -10.68
C HIS A 112 -9.84 0.91 -9.17
N LYS A 113 -10.70 1.83 -8.71
CA LYS A 113 -11.19 1.80 -7.34
C LYS A 113 -11.82 0.41 -7.15
N ILE A 114 -11.04 -0.58 -6.75
CA ILE A 114 -11.52 -1.93 -6.47
C ILE A 114 -12.46 -1.88 -5.25
N TYR A 115 -12.40 -0.79 -4.47
CA TYR A 115 -13.24 -0.60 -3.31
C TYR A 115 -14.50 0.20 -3.63
N SER A 116 -15.65 -0.45 -3.42
CA SER A 116 -16.95 0.17 -3.17
C SER A 116 -17.06 0.73 -1.73
N VAL A 117 -15.95 0.74 -0.98
CA VAL A 117 -15.81 1.16 0.42
C VAL A 117 -14.67 2.19 0.49
N ARG A 118 -14.75 3.19 1.37
CA ARG A 118 -13.68 4.20 1.55
C ARG A 118 -12.38 3.51 1.94
N ALA A 119 -11.24 3.95 1.41
CA ALA A 119 -9.91 3.42 1.79
C ALA A 119 -9.49 3.81 3.22
N VAL A 120 -10.34 4.62 3.87
CA VAL A 120 -10.12 5.24 5.17
C VAL A 120 -11.37 5.03 6.01
N ASN A 121 -11.18 4.53 7.22
CA ASN A 121 -12.18 4.55 8.28
C ASN A 121 -11.68 5.47 9.41
N VAL A 122 -12.57 6.31 9.95
CA VAL A 122 -12.24 7.25 11.03
C VAL A 122 -13.16 6.96 12.21
N ALA A 123 -12.57 6.74 13.39
CA ALA A 123 -13.29 6.61 14.64
C ALA A 123 -12.89 7.76 15.60
N TYR A 124 -13.86 8.29 16.34
CA TYR A 124 -13.60 9.25 17.42
C TYR A 124 -13.83 8.56 18.75
N GLU A 125 -12.75 8.26 19.46
CA GLU A 125 -12.77 7.53 20.73
C GLU A 125 -11.70 8.08 21.67
N ASN A 126 -11.99 8.14 22.97
CA ASN A 126 -11.09 8.67 24.00
C ASN A 126 -10.55 10.08 23.68
N GLU A 127 -11.45 10.95 23.17
CA GLU A 127 -11.16 12.35 22.80
C GLU A 127 -10.18 12.53 21.63
N CYS A 128 -9.89 11.46 20.87
CA CYS A 128 -9.00 11.48 19.72
C CYS A 128 -9.65 10.87 18.47
N TYR A 129 -9.17 11.32 17.31
CA TYR A 129 -9.45 10.71 16.01
C TYR A 129 -8.44 9.60 15.69
N TRP A 130 -8.95 8.43 15.32
CA TRP A 130 -8.21 7.25 14.91
C TRP A 130 -8.45 7.00 13.43
N ILE A 131 -7.38 6.86 12.65
CA ILE A 131 -7.45 6.65 11.20
C ILE A 131 -6.98 5.23 10.87
N PHE A 132 -7.87 4.45 10.26
CA PHE A 132 -7.57 3.10 9.80
C PHE A 132 -7.55 3.08 8.28
N LEU A 133 -6.49 2.51 7.72
CA LEU A 133 -6.31 2.35 6.28
C LEU A 133 -6.54 0.88 5.90
N ASP A 134 -7.18 0.63 4.76
CA ASP A 134 -7.42 -0.74 4.26
C ASP A 134 -6.12 -1.47 3.85
N GLY A 135 -5.00 -0.75 3.82
CA GLY A 135 -3.70 -1.25 3.38
C GLY A 135 -3.63 -1.37 1.86
N TYR A 136 -2.56 -0.85 1.27
CA TYR A 136 -2.34 -0.93 -0.19
C TYR A 136 -0.93 -1.45 -0.48
N LYS A 137 -0.84 -2.35 -1.47
CA LYS A 137 0.42 -2.93 -1.93
C LYS A 137 0.58 -2.75 -3.43
N SER A 138 1.76 -2.34 -3.90
CA SER A 138 2.08 -2.22 -5.32
C SER A 138 3.48 -2.73 -5.64
N GLU A 139 3.71 -3.20 -6.87
CA GLU A 139 5.07 -3.44 -7.39
C GLU A 139 5.81 -2.12 -7.71
N GLU A 140 5.10 -0.99 -7.72
CA GLU A 140 5.62 0.35 -8.00
C GLU A 140 5.48 1.25 -6.77
N ILE A 141 6.60 1.76 -6.26
CA ILE A 141 6.62 2.61 -5.06
C ILE A 141 5.89 3.95 -5.30
N SER A 142 5.91 4.47 -6.53
CA SER A 142 5.19 5.69 -6.90
C SER A 142 3.68 5.57 -6.68
N ASP A 143 3.11 4.37 -6.83
CA ASP A 143 1.68 4.15 -6.59
C ASP A 143 1.30 4.36 -5.13
N LEU A 144 2.21 4.12 -4.19
CA LEU A 144 1.95 4.35 -2.77
C LEU A 144 1.79 5.84 -2.48
N TYR A 145 2.58 6.70 -3.13
CA TYR A 145 2.43 8.15 -3.03
C TYR A 145 1.04 8.60 -3.53
N TRP A 146 0.61 8.07 -4.68
CA TRP A 146 -0.70 8.40 -5.24
C TRP A 146 -1.85 7.86 -4.39
N TYR A 147 -1.69 6.68 -3.79
CA TYR A 147 -2.61 6.13 -2.80
C TYR A 147 -2.75 7.07 -1.59
N MET A 148 -1.64 7.52 -1.01
CA MET A 148 -1.66 8.42 0.13
C MET A 148 -2.25 9.79 -0.20
N ARG A 149 -2.06 10.30 -1.42
CA ARG A 149 -2.79 11.49 -1.91
C ARG A 149 -4.31 11.26 -1.89
N ASP A 150 -4.78 10.09 -2.31
CA ASP A 150 -6.20 9.77 -2.33
C ASP A 150 -6.76 9.56 -0.90
N VAL A 151 -5.96 9.04 0.03
CA VAL A 151 -6.28 8.97 1.47
C VAL A 151 -6.43 10.37 2.06
N ILE A 152 -5.46 11.26 1.84
CA ILE A 152 -5.49 12.67 2.31
C ILE A 152 -6.73 13.40 1.79
N ASN A 153 -7.08 13.21 0.52
CA ASN A 153 -8.27 13.82 -0.06
C ASN A 153 -9.55 13.30 0.61
N GLN A 154 -9.65 12.00 0.89
CA GLN A 154 -10.80 11.44 1.63
C GLN A 154 -10.89 11.98 3.06
N LEU A 155 -9.75 12.18 3.74
CA LEU A 155 -9.73 12.80 5.07
C LEU A 155 -10.21 14.26 5.03
N LYS A 156 -9.84 15.01 4.00
CA LYS A 156 -10.34 16.39 3.78
C LYS A 156 -11.85 16.42 3.52
N GLU A 157 -12.34 15.56 2.63
CA GLU A 157 -13.78 15.43 2.36
C GLU A 157 -14.58 15.06 3.63
N LEU A 158 -14.02 14.18 4.47
CA LEU A 158 -14.59 13.84 5.77
C LEU A 158 -14.62 15.04 6.72
N ASN A 159 -13.52 15.78 6.84
CA ASN A 159 -13.42 16.96 7.69
C ASN A 159 -14.40 18.06 7.28
N ASP A 160 -14.61 18.26 5.98
CA ASP A 160 -15.60 19.22 5.45
C ASP A 160 -17.05 18.80 5.72
N SER A 161 -17.27 17.51 6.04
CA SER A 161 -18.59 16.93 6.29
C SER A 161 -18.94 16.80 7.77
N LEU A 162 -18.00 17.10 8.68
CA LEU A 162 -18.16 17.06 10.14
C LEU A 162 -18.55 18.44 10.70
#